data_AF-A0A1X1BJM1-F1
#
_entry.id   AF-A0A1X1BJM1-F1
#
_cell.length_a   1.000
_cell.length_b   1.000
_cell.length_c   1.000
_cell.angle_alpha   90.00
_cell.angle_beta   90.00
_cell.angle_gamma   90.00
#
_symmetry.space_group_name_H-M   'P 1'
#
loop_
_entity.id
_entity.type
_entity.pdbx_description
1 polymer ?
#
loop_
_entity_poly.entity_id
_entity_poly.type
_entity_poly.pdbx_seq_one_letter_code
_entity_poly.pdbx_strand_id
1 'polypeptide(L)'
;MRYLPWFMDPWHIRGDVSRFLLVRQRGALFEKFRIALRRKVPLLRYFSGHPVGEWPVSVSGVPINVSKVSEDRSSLTFLGHRTVLLQTCGATFLTDPLFSRRVYMPFFGIRRVSNRVIKYWECPMCDFVLLSNNSYDSVDSFSLRRLGDLGSAIVLGGMNVSRFVTFFFRRYTYPLRWYESVNFGSVEVTFLPSYSNSGRRWYHRDLLLWGSFYIRSEGRCIYYGGRTAYNDHFREIRDFLSQKGYGIDIAILPIGPKFDLSPELTPEDAVKAHLDLGARYTVVVGHDTFPIGRESYGELSCRLESHLREFHPSLRDRFVILREGDTLDITDLDSIGLEAGHRALVYNRLTGIGEVLVGEGTHFLIPWFERPIIYDVRTRPRTLTSLTGSRDLQMVNITCRVLSRPDERRLRDVYRSLGRDYDEKVLPSIINEVLKSVVAQYNASQLITQREVVSKSVRDQLVQRARDFNILLDDVSLTHVSFSPEYEKAVEAKQVAQQQAERSKYIVLKAKEEKKSTIIKAQGESEAARLIGSAIRDNPAFITLRRIDTAKEIADILSKSQNRVLLNSESLLISPGK
;
A
#
# COMPACT_ATOMS: atom_id res chain seq x y z
N MET A 1 -44.93 63.10 -17.70
CA MET A 1 -45.55 63.03 -16.35
C MET A 1 -45.60 61.56 -15.98
N ARG A 2 -44.77 61.08 -15.03
CA ARG A 2 -45.12 60.88 -13.60
C ARG A 2 -46.17 59.76 -13.46
N TYR A 3 -46.13 58.70 -12.65
CA TYR A 3 -45.29 58.06 -11.61
C TYR A 3 -45.99 56.67 -11.40
N LEU A 4 -45.40 55.55 -10.96
CA LEU A 4 -44.80 55.28 -9.65
C LEU A 4 -43.84 54.06 -9.72
N PRO A 5 -42.76 54.04 -8.92
CA PRO A 5 -41.77 52.96 -8.83
C PRO A 5 -41.98 52.07 -7.58
N TRP A 6 -42.05 50.75 -7.75
CA TRP A 6 -42.01 49.74 -6.66
C TRP A 6 -41.10 48.53 -6.97
N PHE A 7 -40.10 48.71 -7.83
CA PHE A 7 -39.08 47.69 -8.11
C PHE A 7 -37.69 48.30 -8.02
N MET A 8 -37.24 48.59 -6.79
CA MET A 8 -35.82 48.84 -6.50
C MET A 8 -35.46 48.17 -5.17
N ASP A 9 -35.12 46.89 -5.24
CA ASP A 9 -34.46 46.17 -4.16
C ASP A 9 -33.01 46.73 -4.02
N PRO A 10 -32.62 47.32 -2.87
CA PRO A 10 -31.36 48.07 -2.73
C PRO A 10 -30.07 47.25 -2.93
N TRP A 11 -30.17 45.92 -3.03
CA TRP A 11 -29.05 45.00 -3.20
C TRP A 11 -28.52 44.92 -4.63
N HIS A 12 -29.23 45.46 -5.63
CA HIS A 12 -28.84 45.41 -7.03
C HIS A 12 -28.03 46.61 -7.54
N ILE A 13 -27.96 47.72 -6.78
CA ILE A 13 -27.30 48.96 -7.25
C ILE A 13 -25.95 49.23 -6.57
N ARG A 14 -25.67 48.61 -5.42
CA ARG A 14 -24.33 48.63 -4.84
C ARG A 14 -23.67 47.28 -5.08
N GLY A 15 -22.90 47.21 -6.17
CA GLY A 15 -21.82 46.25 -6.31
C GLY A 15 -20.74 46.49 -5.26
N ASP A 16 -21.09 46.29 -3.98
CA ASP A 16 -20.22 46.55 -2.83
C ASP A 16 -20.27 45.43 -1.78
N VAL A 17 -20.66 44.21 -2.17
CA VAL A 17 -20.21 42.99 -1.45
C VAL A 17 -18.68 42.80 -1.64
N SER A 18 -18.10 43.53 -2.60
CA SER A 18 -16.68 43.57 -2.91
C SER A 18 -15.79 44.19 -1.84
N ARG A 19 -16.31 44.93 -0.85
CA ARG A 19 -15.46 45.64 0.12
C ARG A 19 -15.09 44.86 1.37
N PHE A 20 -15.89 43.88 1.80
CA PHE A 20 -15.68 43.24 3.11
C PHE A 20 -15.20 41.78 3.04
N LEU A 21 -15.36 41.07 1.90
CA LEU A 21 -15.00 39.65 1.79
C LEU A 21 -14.11 39.29 0.59
N LEU A 22 -13.66 40.26 -0.22
CA LEU A 22 -12.78 39.98 -1.35
C LEU A 22 -11.30 39.88 -0.94
N VAL A 23 -10.73 38.69 -1.11
CA VAL A 23 -9.27 38.55 -1.19
C VAL A 23 -8.79 39.19 -2.50
N ARG A 24 -8.29 40.42 -2.45
CA ARG A 24 -7.69 41.13 -3.59
C ARG A 24 -6.43 40.40 -4.09
N GLN A 25 -6.58 39.56 -5.11
CA GLN A 25 -5.44 38.85 -5.72
C GLN A 25 -4.80 39.63 -6.89
N ARG A 26 -3.91 40.58 -6.61
CA ARG A 26 -2.88 40.97 -7.60
C ARG A 26 -1.73 39.95 -7.50
N GLY A 27 -1.47 39.17 -8.56
CA GLY A 27 -0.28 38.31 -8.66
C GLY A 27 -0.47 36.80 -8.39
N ALA A 28 -1.58 36.34 -7.80
CA ALA A 28 -1.75 34.92 -7.44
C ALA A 28 -1.79 33.96 -8.65
N LEU A 29 -2.32 34.40 -9.81
CA LEU A 29 -2.31 33.59 -11.03
C LEU A 29 -0.90 33.47 -11.63
N PHE A 30 -0.07 34.50 -11.43
CA PHE A 30 1.34 34.48 -11.81
C PHE A 30 2.14 33.54 -10.90
N GLU A 31 1.87 33.54 -9.59
CA GLU A 31 2.43 32.54 -8.66
C GLU A 31 2.01 31.11 -9.01
N LYS A 32 0.72 30.85 -9.29
CA LYS A 32 0.26 29.53 -9.75
C LYS A 32 0.97 29.09 -11.04
N PHE A 33 1.19 30.02 -11.97
CA PHE A 33 1.94 29.76 -13.19
C PHE A 33 3.43 29.48 -12.91
N ARG A 34 4.07 30.24 -12.00
CA ARG A 34 5.46 29.99 -11.56
C ARG A 34 5.59 28.61 -10.92
N ILE A 35 4.66 28.24 -10.03
CA ILE A 35 4.63 26.91 -9.40
C ILE A 35 4.46 25.82 -10.46
N ALA A 36 3.51 25.97 -11.38
CA ALA A 36 3.29 25.01 -12.47
C ALA A 36 4.53 24.87 -13.38
N LEU A 37 5.23 25.97 -13.66
CA LEU A 37 6.46 25.97 -14.45
C LEU A 37 7.61 25.26 -13.70
N ARG A 38 7.81 25.57 -12.42
CA ARG A 38 8.82 24.93 -11.55
C ARG A 38 8.57 23.43 -11.37
N ARG A 39 7.31 23.00 -11.35
CA ARG A 39 6.94 21.57 -11.30
C ARG A 39 7.20 20.84 -12.62
N LYS A 40 7.17 21.55 -13.76
CA LYS A 40 7.49 20.96 -15.08
C LYS A 40 8.99 20.92 -15.39
N VAL A 41 9.76 21.85 -14.83
CA VAL A 41 11.20 21.99 -15.08
C VAL A 41 11.96 21.76 -13.76
N PRO A 42 12.41 20.52 -13.47
CA PRO A 42 13.03 20.17 -12.19
C PRO A 42 14.22 21.04 -11.79
N LEU A 43 14.99 21.54 -12.76
CA LEU A 43 16.12 22.46 -12.56
C LEU A 43 15.71 23.80 -11.92
N LEU A 44 14.47 24.26 -12.15
CA LEU A 44 13.97 25.53 -11.62
C LEU A 44 13.35 25.39 -10.22
N ARG A 45 13.35 24.18 -9.64
CA ARG A 45 12.71 23.89 -8.36
C ARG A 45 13.39 24.60 -7.18
N TYR A 46 14.69 24.82 -7.27
CA TYR A 46 15.52 25.48 -6.26
C TYR A 46 15.87 26.95 -6.61
N PHE A 47 15.42 27.46 -7.77
CA PHE A 47 15.73 28.83 -8.19
C PHE A 47 14.80 29.86 -7.51
N SER A 48 15.42 30.72 -6.68
CA SER A 48 14.88 31.89 -5.97
C SER A 48 13.48 31.76 -5.33
N GLY A 49 13.44 31.63 -4.00
CA GLY A 49 12.22 31.59 -3.17
C GLY A 49 12.05 30.26 -2.44
N HIS A 50 10.89 30.06 -1.80
CA HIS A 50 10.57 28.84 -1.05
C HIS A 50 10.53 27.60 -1.98
N PRO A 51 11.10 26.45 -1.56
CA PRO A 51 11.12 25.23 -2.36
C PRO A 51 9.71 24.67 -2.59
N VAL A 52 9.52 23.98 -3.72
CA VAL A 52 8.26 23.30 -4.06
C VAL A 52 8.39 21.82 -3.71
N GLY A 53 7.40 21.25 -3.03
CA GLY A 53 7.34 19.85 -2.60
C GLY A 53 7.24 18.83 -3.74
N GLU A 54 7.63 17.58 -3.44
CA GLU A 54 7.62 16.47 -4.40
C GLU A 54 6.22 15.91 -4.61
N TRP A 55 5.90 15.61 -5.87
CA TRP A 55 4.67 14.92 -6.24
C TRP A 55 5.00 13.77 -7.17
N PRO A 56 4.37 12.59 -6.98
CA PRO A 56 4.52 11.47 -7.90
C PRO A 56 3.93 11.83 -9.28
N VAL A 57 4.45 11.19 -10.33
CA VAL A 57 3.97 11.40 -11.70
C VAL A 57 2.52 10.92 -11.88
N SER A 58 2.19 9.80 -11.23
CA SER A 58 0.83 9.28 -11.15
C SER A 58 0.68 8.37 -9.94
N VAL A 59 -0.50 8.36 -9.33
CA VAL A 59 -0.90 7.40 -8.29
C VAL A 59 -2.01 6.53 -8.85
N SER A 60 -1.89 5.20 -8.70
CA SER A 60 -2.90 4.25 -9.11
C SER A 60 -4.10 4.30 -8.16
N GLY A 61 -5.25 4.75 -8.65
CA GLY A 61 -6.54 4.58 -7.98
C GLY A 61 -7.18 3.25 -8.35
N VAL A 62 -7.89 2.62 -7.41
CA VAL A 62 -8.70 1.43 -7.68
C VAL A 62 -10.01 1.90 -8.31
N PRO A 63 -10.42 1.42 -9.50
CA PRO A 63 -11.70 1.79 -10.09
C PRO A 63 -12.85 1.40 -9.16
N ILE A 64 -13.77 2.33 -8.92
CA ILE A 64 -14.96 2.07 -8.10
C ILE A 64 -16.19 1.96 -8.97
N ASN A 65 -17.12 1.09 -8.58
CA ASN A 65 -18.44 1.05 -9.14
C ASN A 65 -19.42 1.61 -8.11
N VAL A 66 -19.93 2.82 -8.36
CA VAL A 66 -20.86 3.48 -7.44
C VAL A 66 -22.28 3.27 -7.94
N SER A 67 -23.03 2.46 -7.20
CA SER A 67 -24.45 2.23 -7.45
C SER A 67 -25.31 3.22 -6.66
N LYS A 68 -26.58 3.39 -7.08
CA LYS A 68 -27.53 4.19 -6.30
C LYS A 68 -27.86 3.46 -5.00
N VAL A 69 -27.69 4.15 -3.89
CA VAL A 69 -27.98 3.63 -2.55
C VAL A 69 -29.49 3.72 -2.28
N SER A 70 -30.02 2.77 -1.49
CA SER A 70 -31.44 2.75 -1.07
C SER A 70 -31.82 4.00 -0.26
N GLU A 71 -33.10 4.33 -0.19
CA GLU A 71 -33.57 5.55 0.48
C GLU A 71 -33.20 5.61 1.97
N ASP A 72 -33.17 4.46 2.64
CA ASP A 72 -32.83 4.31 4.06
C ASP A 72 -31.35 4.50 4.38
N ARG A 73 -30.47 4.52 3.36
CA ARG A 73 -29.03 4.58 3.52
C ARG A 73 -28.47 5.89 2.99
N SER A 74 -27.43 6.39 3.65
CA SER A 74 -26.71 7.58 3.24
C SER A 74 -25.23 7.26 3.06
N SER A 75 -24.64 7.67 1.95
CA SER A 75 -23.23 7.42 1.63
C SER A 75 -22.54 8.69 1.15
N LEU A 76 -21.23 8.76 1.37
CA LEU A 76 -20.37 9.84 0.91
C LEU A 76 -19.14 9.23 0.23
N THR A 77 -18.99 9.46 -1.07
CA THR A 77 -17.85 8.98 -1.86
C THR A 77 -16.96 10.14 -2.28
N PHE A 78 -15.67 10.04 -2.00
CA PHE A 78 -14.70 11.07 -2.40
C PHE A 78 -14.16 10.80 -3.81
N LEU A 79 -14.49 11.65 -4.79
CA LEU A 79 -14.10 11.50 -6.20
C LEU A 79 -12.88 12.36 -6.61
N GLY A 80 -12.27 13.03 -5.64
CA GLY A 80 -11.04 13.78 -5.79
C GLY A 80 -11.26 15.30 -5.81
N HIS A 81 -10.25 16.00 -5.33
CA HIS A 81 -10.24 17.44 -5.09
C HIS A 81 -11.43 17.88 -4.25
N ARG A 82 -12.41 18.62 -4.79
CA ARG A 82 -13.64 19.01 -4.07
C ARG A 82 -14.89 18.31 -4.58
N THR A 83 -14.69 17.29 -5.43
CA THR A 83 -15.78 16.50 -5.97
C THR A 83 -16.13 15.37 -5.00
N VAL A 84 -17.31 15.49 -4.40
CA VAL A 84 -17.89 14.50 -3.49
C VAL A 84 -19.24 14.11 -4.05
N LEU A 85 -19.47 12.80 -4.12
CA LEU A 85 -20.79 12.24 -4.40
C LEU A 85 -21.44 11.90 -3.07
N LEU A 86 -22.56 12.57 -2.77
CA LEU A 86 -23.32 12.39 -1.56
C LEU A 86 -24.68 11.79 -1.93
N GLN A 87 -25.05 10.69 -1.30
CA GLN A 87 -26.36 10.06 -1.48
C GLN A 87 -27.06 10.05 -0.13
N THR A 88 -28.28 10.58 -0.03
CA THR A 88 -29.05 10.60 1.20
C THR A 88 -30.54 10.70 0.90
N CYS A 89 -31.38 9.94 1.63
CA CYS A 89 -32.84 9.93 1.47
C CYS A 89 -33.28 9.79 0.00
N GLY A 90 -32.62 8.90 -0.77
CA GLY A 90 -32.90 8.67 -2.19
C GLY A 90 -32.38 9.73 -3.17
N ALA A 91 -31.89 10.88 -2.68
CA ALA A 91 -31.35 11.97 -3.47
C ALA A 91 -29.83 11.87 -3.64
N THR A 92 -29.35 12.13 -4.86
CA THR A 92 -27.92 12.11 -5.20
C THR A 92 -27.39 13.51 -5.52
N PHE A 93 -26.47 13.98 -4.70
CA PHE A 93 -25.78 15.27 -4.81
C PHE A 93 -24.35 15.08 -5.31
N LEU A 94 -23.92 15.95 -6.22
CA LEU A 94 -22.54 16.03 -6.67
C LEU A 94 -21.98 17.44 -6.44
N THR A 95 -20.95 17.56 -5.61
CA THR A 95 -20.30 18.84 -5.33
C THR A 95 -19.23 19.15 -6.36
N ASP A 96 -19.12 20.41 -6.81
CA ASP A 96 -18.00 20.95 -7.59
C ASP A 96 -17.31 19.94 -8.55
N PRO A 97 -18.01 19.49 -9.62
CA PRO A 97 -17.60 18.34 -10.42
C PRO A 97 -16.35 18.63 -11.28
N LEU A 98 -15.31 17.82 -11.09
CA LEU A 98 -13.99 17.99 -11.71
C LEU A 98 -13.40 16.69 -12.30
N PHE A 99 -13.99 16.15 -13.36
CA PHE A 99 -13.54 14.89 -14.02
C PHE A 99 -12.42 15.06 -15.06
N SER A 100 -11.97 16.30 -15.30
CA SER A 100 -10.90 16.58 -16.27
C SER A 100 -9.52 16.12 -15.79
N ARG A 101 -8.69 15.68 -16.75
CA ARG A 101 -7.29 15.29 -16.49
C ARG A 101 -6.38 16.48 -16.19
N ARG A 102 -6.79 17.70 -16.59
CA ARG A 102 -6.04 18.95 -16.35
C ARG A 102 -6.99 20.07 -15.92
N VAL A 103 -6.49 20.96 -15.07
CA VAL A 103 -7.16 22.20 -14.66
C VAL A 103 -6.45 23.44 -15.23
N TYR A 104 -7.14 24.58 -15.27
CA TYR A 104 -6.75 25.86 -15.85
C TYR A 104 -6.69 25.92 -17.39
N MET A 105 -5.89 25.07 -18.04
CA MET A 105 -5.67 25.15 -19.50
C MET A 105 -5.54 23.75 -20.12
N PRO A 106 -6.19 23.43 -21.26
CA PRO A 106 -6.20 22.07 -21.82
C PRO A 106 -4.82 21.45 -22.14
N PHE A 107 -3.86 22.26 -22.59
CA PHE A 107 -2.52 21.79 -23.01
C PHE A 107 -1.43 22.05 -21.96
N PHE A 108 -1.42 23.24 -21.35
CA PHE A 108 -0.39 23.66 -20.39
C PHE A 108 -0.80 23.56 -18.92
N GLY A 109 -2.07 23.22 -18.64
CA GLY A 109 -2.62 23.16 -17.30
C GLY A 109 -1.99 22.12 -16.39
N ILE A 110 -2.33 22.22 -15.11
CA ILE A 110 -1.85 21.31 -14.07
C ILE A 110 -2.55 19.97 -14.25
N ARG A 111 -1.77 18.89 -14.35
CA ARG A 111 -2.27 17.53 -14.55
C ARG A 111 -2.68 16.90 -13.21
N ARG A 112 -3.81 16.20 -13.22
CA ARG A 112 -4.25 15.34 -12.10
C ARG A 112 -3.22 14.24 -11.88
N VAL A 113 -2.80 14.05 -10.63
CA VAL A 113 -1.80 13.04 -10.25
C VAL A 113 -2.47 11.71 -9.95
N SER A 114 -3.61 11.73 -9.27
CA SER A 114 -4.44 10.55 -9.08
C SER A 114 -5.08 10.09 -10.40
N ASN A 115 -5.01 8.79 -10.70
CA ASN A 115 -5.78 8.21 -11.80
C ASN A 115 -7.27 8.24 -11.44
N ARG A 116 -8.11 8.65 -12.40
CA ARG A 116 -9.56 8.77 -12.18
C ARG A 116 -10.14 7.45 -11.70
N VAL A 117 -10.72 7.49 -10.51
CA VAL A 117 -11.33 6.34 -9.84
C VAL A 117 -12.68 5.97 -10.49
N ILE A 118 -13.36 6.95 -11.07
CA ILE A 118 -14.60 6.74 -11.83
C ILE A 118 -14.55 7.50 -13.16
N LYS A 119 -15.14 6.92 -14.20
CA LYS A 119 -15.37 7.63 -15.47
C LYS A 119 -16.69 8.39 -15.40
N TYR A 120 -16.79 9.52 -16.08
CA TYR A 120 -17.99 10.36 -15.99
C TYR A 120 -19.29 9.66 -16.43
N TRP A 121 -19.20 8.65 -17.30
CA TRP A 121 -20.36 7.86 -17.75
C TRP A 121 -20.69 6.67 -16.85
N GLU A 122 -19.80 6.32 -15.93
CA GLU A 122 -20.03 5.32 -14.87
C GLU A 122 -20.57 5.99 -13.60
N CYS A 123 -20.58 7.33 -13.54
CA CYS A 123 -21.16 8.08 -12.43
C CYS A 123 -22.69 7.87 -12.41
N PRO A 124 -23.30 7.57 -11.25
CA PRO A 124 -24.75 7.43 -11.15
C PRO A 124 -25.44 8.75 -11.54
N MET A 125 -26.68 8.62 -12.03
CA MET A 125 -27.50 9.79 -12.35
C MET A 125 -27.66 10.66 -11.10
N CYS A 126 -27.18 11.91 -11.20
CA CYS A 126 -27.27 12.88 -10.12
C CYS A 126 -28.59 13.65 -10.22
N ASP A 127 -29.21 13.91 -9.09
CA ASP A 127 -30.42 14.73 -8.98
C ASP A 127 -30.03 16.21 -8.81
N PHE A 128 -28.95 16.48 -8.06
CA PHE A 128 -28.48 17.83 -7.77
C PHE A 128 -26.97 17.96 -8.00
N VAL A 129 -26.57 19.09 -8.59
CA VAL A 129 -25.15 19.50 -8.70
C VAL A 129 -24.96 20.79 -7.93
N LEU A 130 -24.08 20.78 -6.93
CA LEU A 130 -23.80 21.94 -6.08
C LEU A 130 -22.55 22.67 -6.58
N LEU A 131 -22.71 23.93 -6.97
CA LEU A 131 -21.60 24.77 -7.43
C LEU A 131 -21.28 25.85 -6.40
N SER A 132 -20.14 25.70 -5.70
CA SER A 132 -19.73 26.65 -4.67
C SER A 132 -19.15 27.94 -5.22
N ASN A 133 -18.50 27.87 -6.39
CA ASN A 133 -17.75 28.96 -7.00
C ASN A 133 -17.50 28.66 -8.50
N ASN A 134 -17.03 29.64 -9.28
CA ASN A 134 -16.78 29.53 -10.72
C ASN A 134 -15.30 29.37 -11.09
N SER A 135 -14.40 29.17 -10.13
CA SER A 135 -12.97 29.06 -10.38
C SER A 135 -12.61 27.80 -11.21
N TYR A 136 -11.46 27.82 -11.88
CA TYR A 136 -11.01 26.73 -12.76
C TYR A 136 -10.71 25.41 -12.04
N ASP A 137 -10.51 25.47 -10.74
CA ASP A 137 -10.27 24.36 -9.82
C ASP A 137 -11.54 23.89 -9.08
N SER A 138 -12.62 24.66 -9.10
CA SER A 138 -13.93 24.22 -8.59
C SER A 138 -14.78 23.61 -9.68
N VAL A 139 -14.79 24.19 -10.88
CA VAL A 139 -15.75 23.84 -11.92
C VAL A 139 -15.06 23.59 -13.24
N ASP A 140 -15.36 22.44 -13.85
CA ASP A 140 -14.86 22.10 -15.16
C ASP A 140 -15.98 22.09 -16.20
N SER A 141 -15.76 22.82 -17.30
CA SER A 141 -16.72 22.91 -18.40
C SER A 141 -16.94 21.57 -19.09
N PHE A 142 -15.90 20.73 -19.18
CA PHE A 142 -16.04 19.38 -19.71
C PHE A 142 -16.97 18.54 -18.82
N SER A 143 -16.74 18.57 -17.50
CA SER A 143 -17.56 17.86 -16.51
C SER A 143 -19.02 18.31 -16.55
N LEU A 144 -19.28 19.61 -16.54
CA LEU A 144 -20.65 20.14 -16.63
C LEU A 144 -21.35 19.74 -17.93
N ARG A 145 -20.67 19.82 -19.09
CA ARG A 145 -21.27 19.42 -20.37
C ARG A 145 -21.67 17.94 -20.34
N ARG A 146 -20.79 17.07 -19.86
CA ARG A 146 -21.05 15.63 -19.77
C ARG A 146 -22.16 15.27 -18.79
N LEU A 147 -22.23 15.96 -17.65
CA LEU A 147 -23.36 15.80 -16.71
C LEU A 147 -24.67 16.29 -17.33
N GLY A 148 -24.62 17.35 -18.15
CA GLY A 148 -25.77 17.83 -18.91
C GLY A 148 -26.28 16.84 -19.95
N ASP A 149 -25.36 16.12 -20.61
CA ASP A 149 -25.69 15.06 -21.58
C ASP A 149 -26.39 13.87 -20.92
N LEU A 150 -26.06 13.53 -19.66
CA LEU A 150 -26.66 12.43 -18.89
C LEU A 150 -28.10 12.72 -18.43
N GLY A 151 -28.45 14.00 -18.23
CA GLY A 151 -29.82 14.46 -18.39
C GLY A 151 -30.81 14.45 -17.21
N SER A 152 -30.38 14.55 -15.94
CA SER A 152 -31.30 14.60 -14.78
C SER A 152 -31.01 15.68 -13.72
N ALA A 153 -29.81 16.27 -13.69
CA ALA A 153 -29.42 17.10 -12.55
C ALA A 153 -29.97 18.53 -12.60
N ILE A 154 -30.39 19.04 -11.44
CA ILE A 154 -30.64 20.46 -11.18
C ILE A 154 -29.36 21.07 -10.60
N VAL A 155 -28.88 22.16 -11.20
CA VAL A 155 -27.69 22.85 -10.68
C VAL A 155 -28.11 23.89 -9.65
N LEU A 156 -27.66 23.73 -8.41
CA LEU A 156 -27.80 24.70 -7.34
C LEU A 156 -26.51 25.51 -7.22
N GLY A 157 -26.63 26.83 -7.14
CA GLY A 157 -25.48 27.72 -7.04
C GLY A 157 -25.90 29.10 -6.60
N GLY A 158 -24.91 29.94 -6.28
CA GLY A 158 -25.20 31.32 -5.95
C GLY A 158 -25.80 32.10 -7.12
N MET A 159 -26.31 33.29 -6.81
CA MET A 159 -26.83 34.24 -7.78
C MET A 159 -25.95 34.32 -9.04
N ASN A 160 -26.60 34.38 -10.21
CA ASN A 160 -26.00 34.36 -11.56
C ASN A 160 -25.43 33.00 -12.05
N VAL A 161 -25.66 31.89 -11.31
CA VAL A 161 -25.29 30.53 -11.78
C VAL A 161 -25.87 30.18 -13.14
N SER A 162 -27.11 30.58 -13.41
CA SER A 162 -27.75 30.35 -14.71
C SER A 162 -26.90 30.93 -15.84
N ARG A 163 -26.50 32.20 -15.74
CA ARG A 163 -25.69 32.88 -16.76
C ARG A 163 -24.36 32.18 -17.04
N PHE A 164 -23.73 31.63 -16.00
CA PHE A 164 -22.46 30.90 -16.14
C PHE A 164 -22.65 29.52 -16.77
N VAL A 165 -23.70 28.81 -16.35
CA VAL A 165 -23.90 27.39 -16.65
C VAL A 165 -24.62 27.17 -17.99
N THR A 166 -25.48 28.10 -18.43
CA THR A 166 -26.27 27.98 -19.68
C THR A 166 -25.43 27.70 -20.93
N PHE A 167 -24.15 28.12 -20.97
CA PHE A 167 -23.27 27.85 -22.10
C PHE A 167 -22.85 26.37 -22.20
N PHE A 168 -22.76 25.67 -21.06
CA PHE A 168 -22.24 24.31 -20.97
C PHE A 168 -23.30 23.27 -20.60
N PHE A 169 -24.41 23.71 -20.01
CA PHE A 169 -25.42 22.85 -19.41
C PHE A 169 -26.80 23.46 -19.68
N ARG A 170 -27.59 22.76 -20.49
CA ARG A 170 -28.90 23.22 -20.98
C ARG A 170 -30.06 22.69 -20.13
N ARG A 171 -29.87 22.60 -18.82
CA ARG A 171 -30.90 22.09 -17.89
C ARG A 171 -31.20 23.13 -16.80
N TYR A 172 -32.07 22.77 -15.87
CA TYR A 172 -32.55 23.64 -14.82
C TYR A 172 -31.41 24.06 -13.87
N THR A 173 -31.41 25.34 -13.55
CA THR A 173 -30.50 25.96 -12.59
C THR A 173 -31.33 26.70 -11.56
N TYR A 174 -30.97 26.61 -10.28
CA TYR A 174 -31.64 27.33 -9.20
C TYR A 174 -30.63 28.30 -8.55
N PRO A 175 -30.69 29.61 -8.88
CA PRO A 175 -29.83 30.62 -8.27
C PRO A 175 -30.31 30.96 -6.86
N LEU A 176 -29.40 30.97 -5.89
CA LEU A 176 -29.69 31.27 -4.48
C LEU A 176 -28.90 32.50 -3.99
N ARG A 177 -29.50 33.30 -3.11
CA ARG A 177 -28.83 34.30 -2.27
C ARG A 177 -28.30 33.64 -1.00
N TRP A 178 -27.37 34.29 -0.30
CA TRP A 178 -26.94 33.79 1.02
C TRP A 178 -28.12 33.76 1.99
N TYR A 179 -28.16 32.72 2.80
CA TYR A 179 -29.21 32.39 3.76
C TYR A 179 -30.57 32.04 3.12
N GLU A 180 -30.62 31.87 1.81
CA GLU A 180 -31.81 31.41 1.09
C GLU A 180 -31.86 29.87 1.08
N SER A 181 -33.04 29.32 1.35
CA SER A 181 -33.31 27.88 1.42
C SER A 181 -34.31 27.48 0.35
N VAL A 182 -34.08 26.31 -0.28
CA VAL A 182 -34.99 25.69 -1.24
C VAL A 182 -35.30 24.27 -0.78
N ASN A 183 -36.58 23.89 -0.84
CA ASN A 183 -37.06 22.58 -0.40
C ASN A 183 -37.52 21.75 -1.61
N PHE A 184 -37.02 20.52 -1.72
CA PHE A 184 -37.35 19.54 -2.75
C PHE A 184 -38.12 18.33 -2.19
N GLY A 185 -38.85 18.50 -1.08
CA GLY A 185 -39.60 17.44 -0.41
C GLY A 185 -38.81 16.85 0.76
N SER A 186 -38.12 15.72 0.53
CA SER A 186 -37.32 15.03 1.55
C SER A 186 -35.96 15.70 1.83
N VAL A 187 -35.55 16.67 1.02
CA VAL A 187 -34.30 17.41 1.17
C VAL A 187 -34.50 18.91 1.01
N GLU A 188 -33.97 19.67 1.98
CA GLU A 188 -33.84 21.12 1.94
C GLU A 188 -32.37 21.51 1.75
N VAL A 189 -32.09 22.43 0.83
CA VAL A 189 -30.75 22.97 0.59
C VAL A 189 -30.74 24.46 0.87
N THR A 190 -29.84 24.91 1.72
CA THR A 190 -29.62 26.32 2.06
C THR A 190 -28.26 26.77 1.52
N PHE A 191 -28.23 27.92 0.84
CA PHE A 191 -26.98 28.51 0.38
C PHE A 191 -26.43 29.45 1.45
N LEU A 192 -25.17 29.26 1.84
CA LEU A 192 -24.53 29.95 2.94
C LEU A 192 -23.29 30.73 2.46
N PRO A 193 -22.81 31.73 3.23
CA PRO A 193 -21.64 32.49 2.82
C PRO A 193 -20.35 31.64 2.86
N SER A 194 -19.34 32.05 2.09
CA SER A 194 -17.98 31.55 2.20
C SER A 194 -16.97 32.68 1.97
N TYR A 195 -15.79 32.57 2.56
CA TYR A 195 -14.71 33.53 2.34
C TYR A 195 -13.90 33.10 1.11
N SER A 196 -14.35 33.52 -0.07
CA SER A 196 -13.79 33.11 -1.36
C SER A 196 -13.64 34.28 -2.33
N ASN A 197 -13.22 33.97 -3.55
CA ASN A 197 -13.22 34.89 -4.67
C ASN A 197 -13.77 34.21 -5.93
N SER A 198 -14.34 34.97 -6.86
CA SER A 198 -14.81 34.43 -8.14
C SER A 198 -13.97 34.98 -9.31
N GLY A 199 -13.80 34.21 -10.40
CA GLY A 199 -13.31 34.76 -11.65
C GLY A 199 -12.59 33.81 -12.62
N ARG A 200 -12.79 34.08 -13.92
CA ARG A 200 -12.02 33.58 -15.08
C ARG A 200 -11.61 34.81 -15.94
N ARG A 201 -10.36 34.92 -16.47
CA ARG A 201 -9.90 36.08 -17.32
C ARG A 201 -10.83 36.29 -18.54
N TRP A 202 -10.97 37.44 -19.23
CA TRP A 202 -10.41 38.82 -19.17
C TRP A 202 -11.52 39.92 -19.22
N TYR A 203 -12.80 39.56 -19.15
CA TYR A 203 -13.95 40.49 -19.13
C TYR A 203 -15.08 40.08 -18.18
N HIS A 204 -14.90 39.01 -17.38
CA HIS A 204 -15.95 38.40 -16.56
C HIS A 204 -15.46 38.08 -15.13
N ARG A 205 -15.13 39.13 -14.38
CA ARG A 205 -15.02 39.02 -12.92
C ARG A 205 -16.42 39.07 -12.32
N ASP A 206 -16.66 38.29 -11.27
CA ASP A 206 -17.84 38.43 -10.40
C ASP A 206 -19.20 38.09 -11.01
N LEU A 207 -19.22 37.08 -11.90
CA LEU A 207 -20.45 36.55 -12.48
C LEU A 207 -21.15 35.46 -11.65
N LEU A 208 -20.59 34.97 -10.56
CA LEU A 208 -21.23 33.95 -9.72
C LEU A 208 -21.01 34.29 -8.26
N LEU A 209 -22.09 34.38 -7.49
CA LEU A 209 -22.00 34.50 -6.04
C LEU A 209 -21.40 33.20 -5.47
N TRP A 210 -20.27 33.31 -4.77
CA TRP A 210 -19.63 32.17 -4.12
C TRP A 210 -20.30 31.88 -2.78
N GLY A 211 -20.20 30.63 -2.32
CA GLY A 211 -20.78 30.24 -1.05
C GLY A 211 -20.46 28.82 -0.65
N SER A 212 -21.15 28.38 0.39
CA SER A 212 -21.20 27.04 0.94
C SER A 212 -22.64 26.54 0.88
N PHE A 213 -22.87 25.25 1.15
CA PHE A 213 -24.20 24.66 1.14
C PHE A 213 -24.46 23.95 2.45
N TYR A 214 -25.69 24.06 2.94
CA TYR A 214 -26.20 23.27 4.04
C TYR A 214 -27.37 22.43 3.54
N ILE A 215 -27.23 21.11 3.62
CA ILE A 215 -28.18 20.12 3.12
C ILE A 215 -28.81 19.46 4.32
N ARG A 216 -30.12 19.62 4.46
CA ARG A 216 -30.93 19.01 5.50
C ARG A 216 -31.83 17.97 4.86
N SER A 217 -31.65 16.72 5.27
CA SER A 217 -32.49 15.59 4.88
C SER A 217 -33.16 15.01 6.14
N GLU A 218 -34.25 14.26 6.00
CA GLU A 218 -35.03 13.76 7.16
C GLU A 218 -34.18 13.01 8.21
N GLY A 219 -33.04 12.42 7.82
CA GLY A 219 -32.11 11.78 8.74
C GLY A 219 -30.82 12.53 9.10
N ARG A 220 -30.41 13.58 8.35
CA ARG A 220 -29.05 14.16 8.45
C ARG A 220 -28.93 15.62 8.06
N CYS A 221 -28.02 16.30 8.76
CA CYS A 221 -27.62 17.67 8.48
C CYS A 221 -26.16 17.74 8.01
N ILE A 222 -25.94 18.06 6.74
CA ILE A 222 -24.63 18.03 6.08
C ILE A 222 -24.25 19.43 5.62
N TYR A 223 -23.07 19.90 6.02
CA TYR A 223 -22.50 21.16 5.57
C TYR A 223 -21.39 20.90 4.53
N TYR A 224 -21.44 21.56 3.38
CA TYR A 224 -20.38 21.58 2.37
C TYR A 224 -19.76 22.96 2.28
N GLY A 225 -18.50 23.09 2.70
CA GLY A 225 -17.80 24.38 2.81
C GLY A 225 -17.40 25.03 1.49
N GLY A 226 -17.48 24.32 0.36
CA GLY A 226 -17.05 24.84 -0.93
C GLY A 226 -15.59 25.28 -0.95
N ARG A 227 -15.21 26.19 -1.85
CA ARG A 227 -13.89 26.83 -1.79
C ARG A 227 -13.91 28.00 -0.82
N THR A 228 -13.29 27.86 0.35
CA THR A 228 -13.29 28.90 1.38
C THR A 228 -11.93 29.00 2.08
N ALA A 229 -11.63 30.18 2.62
CA ALA A 229 -10.57 30.41 3.61
C ALA A 229 -11.18 30.68 4.99
N TYR A 230 -10.35 30.64 6.03
CA TYR A 230 -10.82 30.86 7.39
C TYR A 230 -11.16 32.32 7.64
N ASN A 231 -12.38 32.56 8.16
CA ASN A 231 -12.88 33.85 8.61
C ASN A 231 -14.09 33.63 9.53
N ASP A 232 -14.62 34.69 10.15
CA ASP A 232 -15.69 34.65 11.15
C ASP A 232 -17.04 34.12 10.62
N HIS A 233 -17.22 34.02 9.29
CA HIS A 233 -18.41 33.44 8.66
C HIS A 233 -18.78 32.04 9.18
N PHE A 234 -17.82 31.24 9.65
CA PHE A 234 -18.13 29.93 10.25
C PHE A 234 -18.95 30.04 11.55
N ARG A 235 -18.63 31.04 12.39
CA ARG A 235 -19.41 31.33 13.60
C ARG A 235 -20.77 31.91 13.24
N GLU A 236 -20.83 32.82 12.27
CA GLU A 236 -22.10 33.37 11.78
C GLU A 236 -23.04 32.27 11.25
N ILE A 237 -22.50 31.30 10.51
CA ILE A 237 -23.24 30.12 10.06
C ILE A 237 -23.73 29.30 11.24
N ARG A 238 -22.89 29.07 12.25
CA ARG A 238 -23.29 28.33 13.45
C ARG A 238 -24.41 29.05 14.20
N ASP A 239 -24.33 30.36 14.36
CA ASP A 239 -25.34 31.16 15.03
C ASP A 239 -26.67 31.11 14.27
N PHE A 240 -26.62 31.29 12.93
CA PHE A 240 -27.79 31.18 12.07
C PHE A 240 -28.48 29.80 12.16
N LEU A 241 -27.70 28.72 12.13
CA LEU A 241 -28.24 27.35 12.24
C LEU A 241 -28.77 27.08 13.65
N SER A 242 -28.08 27.56 14.70
CA SER A 242 -28.51 27.38 16.09
C SER A 242 -29.80 28.12 16.39
N GLN A 243 -30.01 29.32 15.82
CA GLN A 243 -31.28 30.05 15.92
C GLN A 243 -32.45 29.29 15.30
N LYS A 244 -32.20 28.48 14.26
CA LYS A 244 -33.19 27.58 13.67
C LYS A 244 -33.33 26.23 14.40
N GLY A 245 -32.54 26.00 15.46
CA GLY A 245 -32.50 24.72 16.18
C GLY A 245 -31.80 23.60 15.42
N TYR A 246 -30.96 23.94 14.44
CA TYR A 246 -30.31 22.99 13.55
C TYR A 246 -28.85 22.72 13.94
N GLY A 247 -28.46 21.45 13.92
CA GLY A 247 -27.08 21.00 14.10
C GLY A 247 -26.35 20.71 12.78
N ILE A 248 -25.07 20.37 12.86
CA ILE A 248 -24.26 19.87 11.73
C ILE A 248 -23.69 18.51 12.13
N ASP A 249 -24.15 17.45 11.48
CA ASP A 249 -23.63 16.09 11.71
C ASP A 249 -22.30 15.91 10.99
N ILE A 250 -22.23 16.30 9.72
CA ILE A 250 -21.04 16.16 8.88
C ILE A 250 -20.71 17.51 8.24
N ALA A 251 -19.49 17.99 8.45
CA ALA A 251 -18.92 19.11 7.72
C ALA A 251 -17.90 18.60 6.68
N ILE A 252 -18.14 18.85 5.41
CA ILE A 252 -17.21 18.58 4.32
C ILE A 252 -16.38 19.84 4.11
N LEU A 253 -15.13 19.83 4.56
CA LEU A 253 -14.23 20.98 4.51
C LEU A 253 -13.03 20.70 3.60
N PRO A 254 -12.70 21.59 2.66
CA PRO A 254 -11.46 21.45 1.90
C PRO A 254 -10.26 21.77 2.79
N ILE A 255 -9.16 21.07 2.59
CA ILE A 255 -7.82 21.52 2.95
C ILE A 255 -7.04 21.80 1.68
N GLY A 256 -6.31 22.89 1.68
CA GLY A 256 -5.53 23.34 0.54
C GLY A 256 -4.26 24.07 0.97
N PRO A 257 -3.32 24.25 0.03
CA PRO A 257 -2.09 24.96 0.30
C PRO A 257 -2.31 26.46 0.49
N LYS A 258 -1.81 27.01 1.60
CA LYS A 258 -1.74 28.46 1.81
C LYS A 258 -0.62 29.05 0.97
N PHE A 259 -0.96 30.01 0.14
CA PHE A 259 -0.05 31.03 -0.38
C PHE A 259 -0.60 32.39 0.06
N ASP A 260 0.22 33.45 0.10
CA ASP A 260 -0.09 34.75 0.73
C ASP A 260 -1.43 35.39 0.34
N LEU A 261 -2.06 34.91 -0.74
CA LEU A 261 -3.34 35.40 -1.23
C LEU A 261 -4.37 34.29 -1.52
N SER A 262 -4.18 33.03 -1.10
CA SER A 262 -5.12 31.93 -1.43
C SER A 262 -6.37 31.88 -0.53
N PRO A 263 -7.59 31.81 -1.10
CA PRO A 263 -8.80 31.56 -0.33
C PRO A 263 -8.99 30.04 -0.15
N GLU A 264 -8.05 29.43 0.58
CA GLU A 264 -8.08 28.00 0.90
C GLU A 264 -7.78 27.80 2.38
N LEU A 265 -8.48 26.88 3.03
CA LEU A 265 -8.23 26.49 4.41
C LEU A 265 -6.93 25.69 4.52
N THR A 266 -6.08 26.02 5.48
CA THR A 266 -5.00 25.12 5.89
C THR A 266 -5.55 23.97 6.73
N PRO A 267 -4.78 22.88 6.91
CA PRO A 267 -5.08 21.85 7.89
C PRO A 267 -5.46 22.38 9.28
N GLU A 268 -4.73 23.37 9.81
CA GLU A 268 -5.01 23.95 11.13
C GLU A 268 -6.27 24.82 11.11
N ASP A 269 -6.44 25.61 10.05
CA ASP A 269 -7.61 26.45 9.86
C ASP A 269 -8.89 25.59 9.71
N ALA A 270 -8.80 24.37 9.15
CA ALA A 270 -9.90 23.42 9.09
C ALA A 270 -10.29 22.88 10.48
N VAL A 271 -9.33 22.73 11.41
CA VAL A 271 -9.63 22.36 12.81
C VAL A 271 -10.37 23.49 13.52
N LYS A 272 -9.94 24.73 13.33
CA LYS A 272 -10.67 25.90 13.85
C LYS A 272 -12.06 26.02 13.26
N ALA A 273 -12.21 25.84 11.94
CA ALA A 273 -13.50 25.88 11.26
C ALA A 273 -14.46 24.80 11.78
N HIS A 274 -13.98 23.58 12.08
CA HIS A 274 -14.78 22.53 12.71
C HIS A 274 -15.33 22.96 14.07
N LEU A 275 -14.49 23.59 14.90
CA LEU A 275 -14.89 24.10 16.22
C LEU A 275 -15.90 25.24 16.10
N ASP A 276 -15.64 26.23 15.24
CA ASP A 276 -16.52 27.37 15.03
C ASP A 276 -17.89 26.96 14.43
N LEU A 277 -17.93 25.92 13.58
CA LEU A 277 -19.17 25.32 13.07
C LEU A 277 -19.89 24.44 14.09
N GLY A 278 -19.19 23.95 15.12
CA GLY A 278 -19.72 22.96 16.06
C GLY A 278 -20.21 21.68 15.38
N ALA A 279 -19.52 21.21 14.35
CA ALA A 279 -19.86 19.98 13.63
C ALA A 279 -19.53 18.72 14.45
N ARG A 280 -20.28 17.64 14.29
CA ARG A 280 -19.98 16.35 14.97
C ARG A 280 -18.78 15.65 14.34
N TYR A 281 -18.78 15.55 13.01
CA TYR A 281 -17.70 14.97 12.21
C TYR A 281 -17.29 15.94 11.09
N THR A 282 -16.01 15.92 10.72
CA THR A 282 -15.50 16.64 9.55
C THR A 282 -14.90 15.65 8.57
N VAL A 283 -15.42 15.62 7.34
CA VAL A 283 -14.81 14.93 6.21
C VAL A 283 -13.92 15.92 5.47
N VAL A 284 -12.66 15.57 5.33
CA VAL A 284 -11.66 16.47 4.75
C VAL A 284 -11.48 16.15 3.28
N VAL A 285 -11.59 17.17 2.43
CA VAL A 285 -11.45 17.08 0.97
C VAL A 285 -10.39 18.05 0.47
N GLY A 286 -10.17 18.17 -0.83
CA GLY A 286 -9.29 19.16 -1.46
C GLY A 286 -7.85 18.73 -1.67
N HIS A 287 -7.38 17.72 -0.94
CA HIS A 287 -5.99 17.25 -0.92
C HIS A 287 -5.65 16.23 -2.02
N ASP A 288 -4.35 16.02 -2.25
CA ASP A 288 -3.72 14.90 -2.99
C ASP A 288 -4.22 14.59 -4.41
N THR A 289 -4.91 15.54 -5.05
CA THR A 289 -5.50 15.34 -6.40
C THR A 289 -4.76 16.13 -7.49
N PHE A 290 -4.52 17.42 -7.23
CA PHE A 290 -3.83 18.33 -8.15
C PHE A 290 -2.72 19.08 -7.41
N PRO A 291 -1.50 19.15 -7.97
CA PRO A 291 -0.38 19.89 -7.37
C PRO A 291 -0.53 21.40 -7.59
N ILE A 292 -1.49 22.03 -6.91
CA ILE A 292 -1.87 23.44 -7.09
C ILE A 292 -0.96 24.38 -6.31
N GLY A 293 -0.45 23.97 -5.14
CA GLY A 293 0.41 24.81 -4.30
C GLY A 293 1.85 24.32 -4.24
N ARG A 294 2.52 24.67 -3.13
CA ARG A 294 3.94 24.38 -2.85
C ARG A 294 4.17 23.12 -2.01
N GLU A 295 3.12 22.53 -1.46
CA GLU A 295 3.11 21.32 -0.67
C GLU A 295 3.67 20.11 -1.44
N SER A 296 4.10 19.10 -0.70
CA SER A 296 4.40 17.75 -1.17
C SER A 296 3.14 16.89 -1.15
N TYR A 297 3.12 15.81 -1.93
CA TYR A 297 2.05 14.84 -1.92
C TYR A 297 1.90 14.20 -0.52
N GLY A 298 0.67 14.16 0.04
CA GLY A 298 0.37 13.64 1.37
C GLY A 298 0.72 14.59 2.53
N GLU A 299 1.38 15.72 2.26
CA GLU A 299 1.83 16.65 3.30
C GLU A 299 0.65 17.25 4.08
N LEU A 300 -0.40 17.67 3.38
CA LEU A 300 -1.56 18.34 4.02
C LEU A 300 -2.30 17.39 4.97
N SER A 301 -2.49 16.14 4.56
CA SER A 301 -3.12 15.09 5.37
C SER A 301 -2.28 14.74 6.59
N CYS A 302 -0.97 14.56 6.40
CA CYS A 302 -0.02 14.29 7.48
C CYS A 302 0.05 15.45 8.50
N ARG A 303 0.03 16.69 7.99
CA ARG A 303 0.04 17.90 8.79
C ARG A 303 -1.24 18.06 9.61
N LEU A 304 -2.40 17.75 9.02
CA LEU A 304 -3.67 17.70 9.74
C LEU A 304 -3.61 16.67 10.88
N GLU A 305 -3.19 15.45 10.59
CA GLU A 305 -3.09 14.40 11.60
C GLU A 305 -2.13 14.77 12.74
N SER A 306 -0.99 15.35 12.40
CA SER A 306 0.02 15.78 13.39
C SER A 306 -0.55 16.87 14.30
N HIS A 307 -1.21 17.88 13.70
CA HIS A 307 -1.85 18.96 14.46
C HIS A 307 -2.96 18.44 15.39
N LEU A 308 -3.79 17.51 14.92
CA LEU A 308 -4.80 16.86 15.74
C LEU A 308 -4.19 16.04 16.89
N ARG A 309 -3.08 15.34 16.66
CA ARG A 309 -2.41 14.55 17.72
C ARG A 309 -1.81 15.45 18.80
N GLU A 310 -1.21 16.56 18.41
CA GLU A 310 -0.47 17.44 19.33
C GLU A 310 -1.40 18.39 20.11
N PHE A 311 -2.34 19.06 19.43
CA PHE A 311 -3.14 20.14 20.04
C PHE A 311 -4.56 19.71 20.42
N HIS A 312 -5.15 18.74 19.72
CA HIS A 312 -6.56 18.35 19.90
C HIS A 312 -6.80 16.83 19.83
N PRO A 313 -6.15 16.02 20.70
CA PRO A 313 -6.22 14.55 20.62
C PRO A 313 -7.65 14.00 20.78
N SER A 314 -8.53 14.75 21.43
CA SER A 314 -9.94 14.39 21.60
C SER A 314 -10.77 14.47 20.31
N LEU A 315 -10.35 15.28 19.34
CA LEU A 315 -11.03 15.51 18.05
C LEU A 315 -10.54 14.59 16.93
N ARG A 316 -9.47 13.82 17.14
CA ARG A 316 -8.87 12.97 16.11
C ARG A 316 -9.89 12.04 15.45
N ASP A 317 -10.73 11.39 16.25
CA ASP A 317 -11.74 10.44 15.75
C ASP A 317 -12.93 11.12 15.05
N ARG A 318 -13.02 12.46 15.12
CA ARG A 318 -14.06 13.26 14.45
C ARG A 318 -13.64 13.72 13.06
N PHE A 319 -12.34 13.66 12.74
CA PHE A 319 -11.82 14.02 11.42
C PHE A 319 -11.61 12.78 10.57
N VAL A 320 -12.34 12.69 9.46
CA VAL A 320 -12.25 11.60 8.49
C VAL A 320 -11.47 12.10 7.27
N ILE A 321 -10.30 11.50 7.03
CA ILE A 321 -9.47 11.78 5.87
C ILE A 321 -9.70 10.64 4.87
N LEU A 322 -10.40 10.94 3.78
CA LEU A 322 -10.70 9.97 2.73
C LEU A 322 -9.67 10.04 1.62
N ARG A 323 -9.26 8.87 1.10
CA ARG A 323 -8.50 8.79 -0.15
C ARG A 323 -9.45 8.85 -1.33
N GLU A 324 -8.94 9.27 -2.48
CA GLU A 324 -9.76 9.30 -3.69
C GLU A 324 -10.27 7.89 -4.01
N GLY A 325 -11.59 7.73 -4.06
CA GLY A 325 -12.29 6.47 -4.27
C GLY A 325 -12.91 5.89 -3.00
N ASP A 326 -12.51 6.33 -1.81
CA ASP A 326 -13.08 5.84 -0.57
C ASP A 326 -14.55 6.28 -0.44
N THR A 327 -15.38 5.35 0.01
CA THR A 327 -16.79 5.58 0.32
C THR A 327 -17.02 5.40 1.80
N LEU A 328 -17.53 6.44 2.44
CA LEU A 328 -17.97 6.43 3.82
C LEU A 328 -19.47 6.18 3.87
N ASP A 329 -19.88 5.08 4.49
CA ASP A 329 -21.28 4.90 4.87
C ASP A 329 -21.56 5.82 6.05
N ILE A 330 -22.47 6.78 5.85
CA ILE A 330 -22.85 7.75 6.86
C ILE A 330 -24.19 7.40 7.50
N THR A 331 -24.83 6.28 7.10
CA THR A 331 -26.17 5.82 7.55
C THR A 331 -26.30 5.66 9.07
N ASP A 332 -25.22 5.32 9.76
CA ASP A 332 -25.23 5.18 11.21
C ASP A 332 -23.87 5.66 11.77
N LEU A 333 -23.68 6.98 11.87
CA LEU A 333 -22.47 7.59 12.46
C LEU A 333 -22.24 7.20 13.94
N ASP A 334 -23.29 6.69 14.59
CA ASP A 334 -23.30 6.23 15.98
C ASP A 334 -23.14 4.69 16.08
N SER A 335 -22.96 4.00 14.95
CA SER A 335 -22.69 2.56 14.91
C SER A 335 -21.33 2.25 14.30
N ILE A 336 -20.76 1.12 14.67
CA ILE A 336 -19.51 0.62 14.10
C ILE A 336 -19.81 -0.67 13.38
N GLY A 337 -19.61 -0.67 12.07
CA GLY A 337 -19.48 -1.89 11.29
C GLY A 337 -18.11 -2.50 11.53
N LEU A 338 -18.06 -3.62 12.27
CA LEU A 338 -16.85 -4.41 12.39
C LEU A 338 -16.81 -5.44 11.27
N GLU A 339 -15.83 -5.27 10.38
CA GLU A 339 -15.53 -6.22 9.32
C GLU A 339 -15.10 -7.58 9.87
N ALA A 340 -15.32 -8.64 9.09
CA ALA A 340 -14.88 -10.00 9.41
C ALA A 340 -13.41 -10.04 9.87
N GLY A 341 -13.10 -10.73 10.98
CA GLY A 341 -11.74 -10.80 11.51
C GLY A 341 -11.23 -9.55 12.24
N HIS A 342 -12.10 -8.56 12.49
CA HIS A 342 -11.84 -7.51 13.47
C HIS A 342 -12.69 -7.73 14.73
N ARG A 343 -12.15 -7.27 15.87
CA ARG A 343 -12.86 -7.22 17.15
C ARG A 343 -12.67 -5.84 17.75
N ALA A 344 -13.66 -5.33 18.48
CA ALA A 344 -13.52 -4.08 19.21
C ALA A 344 -13.65 -4.27 20.72
N LEU A 345 -12.80 -3.55 21.45
CA LEU A 345 -13.00 -3.26 22.86
C LEU A 345 -13.70 -1.91 22.97
N VAL A 346 -14.80 -1.85 23.72
CA VAL A 346 -15.51 -0.59 23.96
C VAL A 346 -14.93 0.06 25.21
N TYR A 347 -14.34 1.23 25.03
CA TYR A 347 -13.91 2.09 26.13
C TYR A 347 -15.03 3.06 26.47
N ASN A 348 -15.53 2.99 27.69
CA ASN A 348 -16.46 3.95 28.25
C ASN A 348 -15.71 4.96 29.14
N ARG A 349 -15.99 6.26 29.00
CA ARG A 349 -15.33 7.31 29.79
C ARG A 349 -15.60 7.24 31.30
N LEU A 350 -16.75 6.68 31.71
CA LEU A 350 -17.14 6.61 33.12
C LEU A 350 -16.65 5.32 33.79
N THR A 351 -16.74 4.20 33.09
CA THR A 351 -16.47 2.85 33.65
C THR A 351 -15.16 2.23 33.15
N GLY A 352 -14.49 2.87 32.18
CA GLY A 352 -13.28 2.37 31.55
C GLY A 352 -13.56 1.33 30.47
N ILE A 353 -12.62 0.40 30.26
CA ILE A 353 -12.73 -0.64 29.23
C ILE A 353 -13.73 -1.71 29.68
N GLY A 354 -14.81 -1.85 28.90
CA GLY A 354 -15.84 -2.86 29.10
C GLY A 354 -15.31 -4.29 29.00
N GLU A 355 -16.01 -5.23 29.64
CA GLU A 355 -15.64 -6.65 29.64
C GLU A 355 -16.15 -7.39 28.40
N VAL A 356 -17.22 -6.86 27.79
CA VAL A 356 -17.83 -7.44 26.61
C VAL A 356 -17.00 -7.09 25.39
N LEU A 357 -16.50 -8.14 24.73
CA LEU A 357 -15.78 -8.03 23.48
C LEU A 357 -16.79 -7.95 22.34
N VAL A 358 -16.67 -6.92 21.52
CA VAL A 358 -17.61 -6.70 20.43
C VAL A 358 -17.13 -7.48 19.21
N GLY A 359 -17.96 -8.44 18.81
CA GLY A 359 -17.76 -9.31 17.65
C GLY A 359 -18.05 -8.61 16.32
N GLU A 360 -17.97 -9.36 15.23
CA GLU A 360 -18.35 -8.90 13.89
C GLU A 360 -19.79 -8.40 13.83
N GLY A 361 -20.07 -7.46 12.92
CA GLY A 361 -21.39 -6.87 12.73
C GLY A 361 -21.47 -5.40 13.11
N THR A 362 -22.67 -4.83 12.99
CA THR A 362 -22.94 -3.42 13.30
C THR A 362 -23.36 -3.28 14.75
N HIS A 363 -22.59 -2.52 15.54
CA HIS A 363 -22.86 -2.31 16.96
C HIS A 363 -23.09 -0.83 17.25
N PHE A 364 -24.14 -0.54 18.01
CA PHE A 364 -24.49 0.83 18.42
C PHE A 364 -23.61 1.26 19.59
N LEU A 365 -23.02 2.45 19.50
CA LEU A 365 -22.26 3.06 20.59
C LEU A 365 -22.94 4.30 21.11
N ILE A 366 -22.89 4.51 22.42
CA ILE A 366 -23.38 5.74 23.04
C ILE A 366 -22.41 6.89 22.74
N PRO A 367 -22.81 7.91 21.96
CA PRO A 367 -21.93 9.00 21.61
C PRO A 367 -21.43 9.73 22.86
N TRP A 368 -20.21 10.27 22.81
CA TRP A 368 -19.51 10.96 23.92
C TRP A 368 -18.98 10.09 25.05
N PHE A 369 -19.68 9.01 25.42
CA PHE A 369 -19.28 8.13 26.51
C PHE A 369 -18.46 6.95 26.02
N GLU A 370 -18.80 6.38 24.87
CA GLU A 370 -18.18 5.17 24.36
C GLU A 370 -17.27 5.45 23.17
N ARG A 371 -16.13 4.75 23.12
CA ARG A 371 -15.16 4.80 22.04
C ARG A 371 -14.69 3.39 21.70
N PRO A 372 -14.65 3.02 20.43
CA PRO A 372 -14.13 1.73 20.03
C PRO A 372 -12.61 1.70 19.98
N ILE A 373 -12.07 0.55 20.35
CA ILE A 373 -10.67 0.20 20.18
C ILE A 373 -10.66 -1.05 19.32
N ILE A 374 -10.49 -0.86 18.02
CA ILE A 374 -10.52 -1.92 17.03
C ILE A 374 -9.16 -2.63 16.99
N TYR A 375 -9.20 -3.95 17.03
CA TYR A 375 -8.08 -4.85 16.85
C TYR A 375 -8.31 -5.75 15.64
N ASP A 376 -7.25 -5.96 14.88
CA ASP A 376 -7.20 -7.03 13.89
C ASP A 376 -6.81 -8.33 14.60
N VAL A 377 -7.70 -9.32 14.57
CA VAL A 377 -7.49 -10.64 15.19
C VAL A 377 -7.02 -11.68 14.17
N ARG A 378 -6.78 -11.28 12.92
CA ARG A 378 -6.26 -12.16 11.88
C ARG A 378 -4.77 -12.46 12.10
N THR A 379 -4.36 -13.63 11.62
CA THR A 379 -2.97 -14.06 11.64
C THR A 379 -2.12 -13.18 10.74
N ARG A 380 -1.09 -12.54 11.31
CA ARG A 380 -0.14 -11.70 10.55
C ARG A 380 1.24 -12.34 10.52
N PRO A 381 1.91 -12.37 9.35
CA PRO A 381 3.28 -12.84 9.26
C PRO A 381 4.28 -11.78 9.67
N ARG A 382 5.28 -12.17 10.46
CA ARG A 382 6.42 -11.32 10.83
C ARG A 382 7.71 -12.10 10.66
N THR A 383 8.70 -11.47 10.02
CA THR A 383 10.03 -12.05 9.80
C THR A 383 11.07 -11.23 10.53
N LEU A 384 11.84 -11.86 11.41
CA LEU A 384 12.89 -11.21 12.18
C LEU A 384 14.20 -11.98 12.03
N THR A 385 15.30 -11.23 11.94
CA THR A 385 16.67 -11.77 11.86
C THR A 385 17.39 -11.54 13.18
N SER A 386 18.04 -12.58 13.70
CA SER A 386 18.81 -12.52 14.93
C SER A 386 20.21 -13.08 14.71
N LEU A 387 21.21 -12.36 15.22
CA LEU A 387 22.59 -12.83 15.28
C LEU A 387 22.82 -13.49 16.64
N THR A 388 23.10 -14.79 16.64
CA THR A 388 23.22 -15.62 17.86
C THR A 388 24.46 -16.50 17.81
N GLY A 389 25.09 -16.73 18.97
CA GLY A 389 26.20 -17.66 19.10
C GLY A 389 25.73 -19.11 19.31
N SER A 390 26.35 -20.07 18.64
CA SER A 390 26.17 -21.50 18.88
C SER A 390 26.99 -21.98 20.10
N ARG A 391 26.80 -23.25 20.49
CA ARG A 391 27.55 -23.89 21.58
C ARG A 391 29.07 -23.87 21.38
N ASP A 392 29.52 -23.96 20.12
CA ASP A 392 30.92 -23.91 19.69
C ASP A 392 31.42 -22.47 19.42
N LEU A 393 30.71 -21.46 19.96
CA LEU A 393 31.03 -20.03 19.86
C LEU A 393 31.09 -19.50 18.42
N GLN A 394 30.39 -20.15 17.49
CA GLN A 394 30.24 -19.66 16.12
C GLN A 394 29.07 -18.70 16.02
N MET A 395 29.27 -17.60 15.30
CA MET A 395 28.22 -16.61 15.07
C MET A 395 27.34 -17.08 13.92
N VAL A 396 26.03 -17.19 14.19
CA VAL A 396 25.02 -17.66 13.24
C VAL A 396 23.94 -16.59 13.11
N ASN A 397 23.65 -16.20 11.88
CA ASN A 397 22.53 -15.31 11.59
C ASN A 397 21.31 -16.16 11.19
N ILE A 398 20.24 -16.04 11.96
CA ILE A 398 19.04 -16.86 11.86
C ILE A 398 17.85 -15.97 11.59
N THR A 399 17.11 -16.28 10.53
CA THR A 399 15.84 -15.62 10.20
C THR A 399 14.69 -16.51 10.64
N CYS A 400 13.86 -15.97 11.54
CA CYS A 400 12.65 -16.63 12.02
C CYS A 400 11.42 -15.92 11.48
N ARG A 401 10.51 -16.68 10.85
CA ARG A 401 9.19 -16.25 10.45
C ARG A 401 8.17 -16.78 11.45
N VAL A 402 7.36 -15.88 11.98
CA VAL A 402 6.32 -16.19 12.96
C VAL A 402 4.99 -15.69 12.43
N LEU A 403 3.98 -16.55 12.51
CA LEU A 403 2.59 -16.21 12.26
C LEU A 403 1.92 -16.03 13.61
N SER A 404 1.50 -14.81 13.92
CA SER A 404 0.95 -14.47 15.24
C SER A 404 -0.39 -13.75 15.13
N ARG A 405 -1.24 -13.96 16.14
CA ARG A 405 -2.49 -13.23 16.37
C ARG A 405 -2.73 -13.06 17.87
N PRO A 406 -3.50 -12.07 18.32
CA PRO A 406 -3.79 -11.91 19.74
C PRO A 406 -4.86 -12.92 20.17
N ASP A 407 -4.87 -13.31 21.44
CA ASP A 407 -5.96 -14.14 21.98
C ASP A 407 -7.25 -13.30 22.09
N GLU A 408 -8.28 -13.70 21.34
CA GLU A 408 -9.58 -13.03 21.30
C GLU A 408 -10.23 -12.94 22.69
N ARG A 409 -10.04 -13.94 23.56
CA ARG A 409 -10.69 -13.96 24.88
C ARG A 409 -10.04 -13.02 25.88
N ARG A 410 -8.76 -12.69 25.68
CA ARG A 410 -7.94 -11.90 26.61
C ARG A 410 -7.43 -10.60 25.99
N LEU A 411 -8.10 -10.12 24.95
CA LEU A 411 -7.73 -8.89 24.25
C LEU A 411 -7.68 -7.65 25.16
N ARG A 412 -8.53 -7.63 26.20
CA ARG A 412 -8.52 -6.59 27.24
C ARG A 412 -7.17 -6.49 27.95
N ASP A 413 -6.61 -7.63 28.33
CA ASP A 413 -5.34 -7.69 29.05
C ASP A 413 -4.17 -7.33 28.13
N VAL A 414 -4.24 -7.77 26.86
CA VAL A 414 -3.29 -7.36 25.81
C VAL A 414 -3.30 -5.84 25.63
N TYR A 415 -4.47 -5.20 25.56
CA TYR A 415 -4.55 -3.75 25.42
C TYR A 415 -3.97 -3.01 26.64
N ARG A 416 -4.26 -3.50 27.86
CA ARG A 416 -3.77 -2.85 29.10
C ARG A 416 -2.26 -2.97 29.27
N SER A 417 -1.66 -4.12 28.92
CA SER A 417 -0.22 -4.34 29.13
C SER A 417 0.63 -3.88 27.94
N LEU A 418 0.18 -4.12 26.70
CA LEU A 418 0.99 -3.93 25.49
C LEU A 418 0.49 -2.76 24.62
N GLY A 419 -0.82 -2.47 24.67
CA GLY A 419 -1.48 -1.49 23.80
C GLY A 419 -1.83 -2.06 22.43
N ARG A 420 -2.09 -1.17 21.46
CA ARG A 420 -2.50 -1.57 20.10
C ARG A 420 -1.38 -2.27 19.32
N ASP A 421 -0.15 -1.82 19.49
CA ASP A 421 1.04 -2.31 18.77
C ASP A 421 1.75 -3.44 19.54
N TYR A 422 0.98 -4.47 19.91
CA TYR A 422 1.47 -5.57 20.75
C TYR A 422 2.56 -6.40 20.06
N ASP A 423 2.46 -6.54 18.74
CA ASP A 423 3.36 -7.33 17.91
C ASP A 423 4.73 -6.68 17.74
N GLU A 424 4.79 -5.35 17.65
CA GLU A 424 6.04 -4.60 17.52
C GLU A 424 6.86 -4.55 18.80
N LYS A 425 6.18 -4.45 19.95
CA LYS A 425 6.85 -4.31 21.25
C LYS A 425 7.41 -5.62 21.77
N VAL A 426 6.66 -6.71 21.63
CA VAL A 426 6.95 -7.96 22.38
C VAL A 426 7.67 -9.00 21.53
N LEU A 427 7.21 -9.25 20.30
CA LEU A 427 7.72 -10.35 19.48
C LEU A 427 9.23 -10.27 19.23
N PRO A 428 9.84 -9.11 18.92
CA PRO A 428 11.29 -9.03 18.74
C PRO A 428 12.09 -9.39 19.98
N SER A 429 11.57 -9.07 21.17
CA SER A 429 12.26 -9.38 22.43
C SER A 429 12.24 -10.88 22.70
N ILE A 430 11.05 -11.50 22.65
CA ILE A 430 10.89 -12.93 22.94
C ILE A 430 11.61 -13.80 21.90
N ILE A 431 11.50 -13.46 20.61
CA ILE A 431 12.15 -14.23 19.55
C ILE A 431 13.67 -14.21 19.72
N ASN A 432 14.25 -13.05 20.04
CA ASN A 432 15.68 -12.95 20.28
C ASN A 432 16.14 -13.73 21.53
N GLU A 433 15.36 -13.69 22.62
CA GLU A 433 15.65 -14.45 23.83
C GLU A 433 15.63 -15.96 23.57
N VAL A 434 14.55 -16.46 22.96
CA VAL A 434 14.36 -17.90 22.69
C VAL A 434 15.39 -18.40 21.68
N LEU A 435 15.65 -17.67 20.60
CA LEU A 435 16.68 -18.06 19.62
C LEU A 435 18.05 -18.16 20.28
N LYS A 436 18.45 -17.19 21.11
CA LYS A 436 19.73 -17.25 21.83
C LYS A 436 19.80 -18.45 22.78
N SER A 437 18.72 -18.75 23.49
CA SER A 437 18.67 -19.87 24.44
C SER A 437 18.77 -21.23 23.75
N VAL A 438 18.03 -21.44 22.65
CA VAL A 438 18.01 -22.72 21.93
C VAL A 438 19.30 -22.92 21.13
N VAL A 439 19.74 -21.91 20.39
CA VAL A 439 20.92 -22.02 19.50
C VAL A 439 22.20 -22.28 20.29
N ALA A 440 22.32 -21.72 21.50
CA ALA A 440 23.46 -21.97 22.38
C ALA A 440 23.59 -23.43 22.85
N GLN A 441 22.56 -24.27 22.71
CA GLN A 441 22.58 -25.68 23.11
C GLN A 441 23.15 -26.60 22.00
N TYR A 442 23.15 -26.13 20.75
CA TYR A 442 23.56 -26.90 19.58
C TYR A 442 24.86 -26.37 18.97
N ASN A 443 25.64 -27.26 18.36
CA ASN A 443 26.80 -26.86 17.56
C ASN A 443 26.36 -26.35 16.18
N ALA A 444 27.18 -25.52 15.53
CA ALA A 444 26.91 -24.98 14.20
C ALA A 444 26.52 -26.05 13.16
N SER A 445 27.21 -27.20 13.15
CA SER A 445 26.90 -28.32 12.23
C SER A 445 25.55 -29.00 12.50
N GLN A 446 25.08 -28.99 13.76
CA GLN A 446 23.81 -29.57 14.16
C GLN A 446 22.63 -28.67 13.77
N LEU A 447 22.83 -27.35 13.71
CA LEU A 447 21.80 -26.42 13.23
C LEU A 447 21.42 -26.66 11.76
N ILE A 448 22.36 -27.17 10.95
CA ILE A 448 22.10 -27.58 9.57
C ILE A 448 21.52 -28.99 9.51
N THR A 449 22.16 -29.96 10.16
CA THR A 449 21.81 -31.39 10.02
C THR A 449 20.55 -31.79 10.78
N GLN A 450 20.26 -31.16 11.92
CA GLN A 450 19.12 -31.45 12.79
C GLN A 450 18.13 -30.28 12.87
N ARG A 451 17.99 -29.54 11.77
CA ARG A 451 17.16 -28.32 11.71
C ARG A 451 15.72 -28.53 12.17
N GLU A 452 15.13 -29.68 11.89
CA GLU A 452 13.74 -29.97 12.29
C GLU A 452 13.58 -30.03 13.81
N VAL A 453 14.52 -30.68 14.51
CA VAL A 453 14.53 -30.79 15.98
C VAL A 453 14.73 -29.41 16.61
N VAL A 454 15.68 -28.64 16.07
CA VAL A 454 15.94 -27.26 16.53
C VAL A 454 14.70 -26.39 16.29
N SER A 455 14.09 -26.45 15.10
CA SER A 455 12.90 -25.67 14.77
C SER A 455 11.71 -26.03 15.67
N LYS A 456 11.56 -27.30 16.04
CA LYS A 456 10.54 -27.74 16.98
C LYS A 456 10.80 -27.19 18.39
N SER A 457 12.03 -27.28 18.88
CA SER A 457 12.43 -26.72 20.19
C SER A 457 12.19 -25.20 20.26
N VAL A 458 12.57 -24.47 19.22
CA VAL A 458 12.27 -23.03 19.10
C VAL A 458 10.77 -22.78 19.13
N ARG A 459 9.97 -23.53 18.35
CA ARG A 459 8.51 -23.38 18.32
C ARG A 459 7.91 -23.58 19.72
N ASP A 460 8.26 -24.67 20.40
CA ASP A 460 7.65 -25.02 21.70
C ASP A 460 7.96 -23.95 22.76
N GLN A 461 9.21 -23.48 22.84
CA GLN A 461 9.60 -22.42 23.77
C GLN A 461 8.97 -21.06 23.41
N LEU A 462 8.91 -20.72 22.12
CA LEU A 462 8.33 -19.47 21.65
C LEU A 462 6.81 -19.44 21.91
N VAL A 463 6.11 -20.56 21.69
CA VAL A 463 4.68 -20.70 22.00
C VAL A 463 4.44 -20.57 23.50
N GLN A 464 5.27 -21.17 24.35
CA GLN A 464 5.14 -21.01 25.80
C GLN A 464 5.33 -19.56 26.22
N ARG A 465 6.40 -18.89 25.78
CA ARG A 465 6.64 -17.48 26.14
C ARG A 465 5.61 -16.52 25.56
N ALA A 466 5.10 -16.76 24.36
CA ALA A 466 4.06 -15.91 23.78
C ALA A 466 2.73 -15.99 24.54
N ARG A 467 2.42 -17.13 25.16
CA ARG A 467 1.21 -17.31 25.99
C ARG A 467 1.22 -16.41 27.23
N ASP A 468 2.38 -16.14 27.83
CA ASP A 468 2.50 -15.25 28.99
C ASP A 468 2.01 -13.82 28.66
N PHE A 469 2.11 -13.43 27.39
CA PHE A 469 1.64 -12.13 26.88
C PHE A 469 0.27 -12.21 26.20
N ASN A 470 -0.44 -13.33 26.32
CA ASN A 470 -1.73 -13.60 25.67
C ASN A 470 -1.70 -13.44 24.13
N ILE A 471 -0.58 -13.84 23.51
CA ILE A 471 -0.41 -13.88 22.05
C ILE A 471 -0.40 -15.35 21.61
N LEU A 472 -1.15 -15.66 20.56
CA LEU A 472 -1.20 -16.98 19.95
C LEU A 472 -0.28 -17.02 18.72
N LEU A 473 0.54 -18.06 18.65
CA LEU A 473 1.40 -18.34 17.51
C LEU A 473 0.83 -19.53 16.75
N ASP A 474 0.38 -19.30 15.51
CA ASP A 474 -0.21 -20.35 14.67
C ASP A 474 0.90 -21.17 13.98
N ASP A 475 1.99 -20.52 13.57
CA ASP A 475 3.17 -21.19 13.02
C ASP A 475 4.46 -20.42 13.33
N VAL A 476 5.55 -21.18 13.43
CA VAL A 476 6.92 -20.70 13.65
C VAL A 476 7.83 -21.51 12.75
N SER A 477 8.56 -20.83 11.89
CA SER A 477 9.51 -21.45 10.96
C SER A 477 10.82 -20.67 10.90
N LEU A 478 11.93 -21.41 10.94
CA LEU A 478 13.25 -20.86 10.60
C LEU A 478 13.35 -20.85 9.07
N THR A 479 13.61 -19.72 8.42
CA THR A 479 13.69 -19.62 6.95
C THR A 479 15.13 -19.76 6.46
N HIS A 480 16.04 -18.97 7.02
CA HIS A 480 17.45 -18.94 6.65
C HIS A 480 18.35 -19.05 7.89
N VAL A 481 19.40 -19.87 7.77
CA VAL A 481 20.47 -20.03 8.75
C VAL A 481 21.76 -19.85 7.97
N SER A 482 22.47 -18.75 8.22
CA SER A 482 23.73 -18.42 7.54
C SER A 482 24.86 -18.28 8.55
N PHE A 483 26.04 -18.77 8.20
CA PHE A 483 27.24 -18.70 9.04
C PHE A 483 28.16 -17.57 8.54
N SER A 484 29.25 -17.31 9.26
CA SER A 484 30.28 -16.40 8.74
C SER A 484 30.90 -16.99 7.45
N PRO A 485 31.20 -16.17 6.43
CA PRO A 485 31.82 -16.64 5.19
C PRO A 485 33.16 -17.37 5.40
N GLU A 486 33.86 -17.04 6.48
CA GLU A 486 35.11 -17.67 6.91
C GLU A 486 34.88 -19.12 7.39
N TYR A 487 33.80 -19.34 8.16
CA TYR A 487 33.44 -20.66 8.66
C TYR A 487 32.95 -21.57 7.52
N GLU A 488 32.11 -21.05 6.61
CA GLU A 488 31.64 -21.82 5.45
C GLU A 488 32.83 -22.32 4.60
N LYS A 489 33.79 -21.44 4.31
CA LYS A 489 35.04 -21.83 3.63
C LYS A 489 35.84 -22.88 4.41
N ALA A 490 35.91 -22.76 5.74
CA ALA A 490 36.62 -23.73 6.57
C ALA A 490 35.94 -25.11 6.58
N VAL A 491 34.61 -25.16 6.60
CA VAL A 491 33.82 -26.41 6.52
C VAL A 491 33.99 -27.06 5.15
N GLU A 492 33.88 -26.28 4.06
CA GLU A 492 34.12 -26.76 2.71
C GLU A 492 35.54 -27.32 2.56
N ALA A 493 36.55 -26.57 3.02
CA ALA A 493 37.95 -27.02 2.98
C ALA A 493 38.17 -28.32 3.77
N LYS A 494 37.55 -28.43 4.96
CA LYS A 494 37.62 -29.66 5.77
C LYS A 494 36.97 -30.85 5.06
N GLN A 495 35.82 -30.64 4.41
CA GLN A 495 35.14 -31.68 3.64
C GLN A 495 35.98 -32.13 2.45
N VAL A 496 36.58 -31.19 1.71
CA VAL A 496 37.50 -31.48 0.61
C VAL A 496 38.71 -32.28 1.09
N ALA A 497 39.34 -31.86 2.19
CA ALA A 497 40.48 -32.56 2.77
C ALA A 497 40.13 -33.99 3.21
N GLN A 498 38.95 -34.19 3.81
CA GLN A 498 38.48 -35.51 4.22
C GLN A 498 38.19 -36.42 3.04
N GLN A 499 37.55 -35.92 1.99
CA GLN A 499 37.34 -36.65 0.73
C GLN A 499 38.67 -37.01 0.04
N GLN A 500 39.65 -36.09 0.05
CA GLN A 500 40.99 -36.36 -0.48
C GLN A 500 41.71 -37.44 0.34
N ALA A 501 41.60 -37.41 1.67
CA ALA A 501 42.19 -38.42 2.54
C ALA A 501 41.58 -39.81 2.30
N GLU A 502 40.25 -39.91 2.15
CA GLU A 502 39.56 -41.17 1.81
C GLU A 502 39.97 -41.70 0.44
N ARG A 503 40.02 -40.83 -0.59
CA ARG A 503 40.53 -41.20 -1.92
C ARG A 503 41.97 -41.69 -1.85
N SER A 504 42.82 -41.04 -1.06
CA SER A 504 44.22 -41.42 -0.90
C SER A 504 44.35 -42.80 -0.24
N LYS A 505 43.53 -43.09 0.78
CA LYS A 505 43.44 -44.43 1.39
C LYS A 505 43.02 -45.48 0.37
N TYR A 506 42.02 -45.20 -0.46
CA TYR A 506 41.56 -46.12 -1.51
C TYR A 506 42.66 -46.39 -2.55
N ILE A 507 43.40 -45.38 -2.98
CA ILE A 507 44.53 -45.53 -3.91
C ILE A 507 45.62 -46.43 -3.31
N VAL A 508 45.98 -46.22 -2.04
CA VAL A 508 46.98 -47.05 -1.35
C VAL A 508 46.50 -48.50 -1.21
N LEU A 509 45.22 -48.71 -0.88
CA LEU A 509 44.62 -50.05 -0.80
C LEU A 509 44.65 -50.74 -2.17
N LYS A 510 44.25 -50.04 -3.23
CA LYS A 510 44.31 -50.54 -4.61
C LYS A 510 45.75 -50.94 -4.99
N ALA A 511 46.73 -50.10 -4.70
CA ALA A 511 48.14 -50.39 -4.97
C ALA A 511 48.66 -51.63 -4.19
N LYS A 512 48.20 -51.83 -2.94
CA LYS A 512 48.55 -53.02 -2.16
C LYS A 512 47.94 -54.30 -2.75
N GLU A 513 46.69 -54.26 -3.18
CA GLU A 513 46.02 -55.40 -3.81
C GLU A 513 46.62 -55.73 -5.18
N GLU A 514 46.94 -54.71 -6.00
CA GLU A 514 47.66 -54.90 -7.26
C GLU A 514 49.04 -55.52 -7.04
N LYS A 515 49.78 -55.08 -6.01
CA LYS A 515 51.06 -55.68 -5.64
C LYS A 515 50.92 -57.14 -5.25
N LYS A 516 49.93 -57.49 -4.41
CA LYS A 516 49.66 -58.89 -4.04
C LYS A 516 49.30 -59.73 -5.27
N SER A 517 48.41 -59.21 -6.12
CA SER A 517 48.03 -59.87 -7.37
C SER A 517 49.24 -60.12 -8.27
N THR A 518 50.17 -59.17 -8.36
CA THR A 518 51.41 -59.30 -9.15
C THR A 518 52.34 -60.37 -8.56
N ILE A 519 52.52 -60.41 -7.24
CA ILE A 519 53.34 -61.44 -6.56
C ILE A 519 52.72 -62.83 -6.74
N ILE A 520 51.41 -62.97 -6.50
CA ILE A 520 50.70 -64.24 -6.66
C ILE A 520 50.78 -64.71 -8.12
N LYS A 521 50.63 -63.78 -9.09
CA LYS A 521 50.77 -64.09 -10.51
C LYS A 521 52.19 -64.56 -10.85
N ALA A 522 53.22 -63.86 -10.38
CA ALA A 522 54.61 -64.23 -10.60
C ALA A 522 54.98 -65.57 -9.94
N GLN A 523 54.46 -65.86 -8.75
CA GLN A 523 54.62 -67.16 -8.08
C GLN A 523 53.90 -68.27 -8.86
N GLY A 524 52.66 -68.03 -9.29
CA GLY A 524 51.90 -68.96 -10.12
C GLY A 524 52.59 -69.25 -11.45
N GLU A 525 53.15 -68.25 -12.12
CA GLU A 525 53.95 -68.41 -13.33
C GLU A 525 55.25 -69.18 -13.06
N SER A 526 55.94 -68.91 -11.95
CA SER A 526 57.17 -69.63 -11.56
C SER A 526 56.90 -71.10 -11.24
N GLU A 527 55.84 -71.40 -10.48
CA GLU A 527 55.43 -72.76 -10.18
C GLU A 527 54.95 -73.50 -11.43
N ALA A 528 54.16 -72.84 -12.28
CA ALA A 528 53.74 -73.39 -13.56
C ALA A 528 54.94 -73.69 -14.46
N ALA A 529 55.91 -72.76 -14.58
CA ALA A 529 57.12 -72.97 -15.34
C ALA A 529 57.97 -74.12 -14.79
N ARG A 530 58.06 -74.27 -13.46
CA ARG A 530 58.75 -75.39 -12.81
C ARG A 530 58.07 -76.74 -13.11
N LEU A 531 56.74 -76.80 -13.00
CA LEU A 531 55.93 -77.99 -13.27
C LEU A 531 56.01 -78.39 -14.75
N ILE A 532 55.92 -77.42 -15.65
CA ILE A 532 56.12 -77.63 -17.10
C ILE A 532 57.54 -78.12 -17.36
N GLY A 533 58.55 -77.52 -16.70
CA GLY A 533 59.95 -77.93 -16.81
C GLY A 533 60.21 -79.38 -16.34
N SER A 534 59.58 -79.81 -15.24
CA SER A 534 59.63 -81.21 -14.80
C SER A 534 58.89 -82.14 -15.77
N ALA A 535 57.70 -81.77 -16.23
CA ALA A 535 56.94 -82.57 -17.19
C ALA A 535 57.69 -82.76 -18.53
N ILE A 536 58.41 -81.71 -18.99
CA ILE A 536 59.29 -81.76 -20.15
C ILE A 536 60.47 -82.72 -19.92
N ARG A 537 61.06 -82.72 -18.72
CA ARG A 537 62.19 -83.59 -18.36
C ARG A 537 61.78 -85.06 -18.34
N ASP A 538 60.57 -85.33 -17.86
CA ASP A 538 60.05 -86.70 -17.69
C ASP A 538 59.56 -87.31 -19.01
N ASN A 539 59.09 -86.49 -19.97
CA ASN A 539 58.58 -86.98 -21.26
C ASN A 539 59.08 -86.16 -22.47
N PRO A 540 60.08 -86.67 -23.22
CA PRO A 540 60.61 -86.01 -24.42
C PRO A 540 59.57 -85.81 -25.54
N ALA A 541 58.50 -86.61 -25.58
CA ALA A 541 57.42 -86.48 -26.56
C ALA A 541 56.56 -85.22 -26.33
N PHE A 542 56.65 -84.60 -25.14
CA PHE A 542 55.94 -83.35 -24.86
C PHE A 542 56.55 -82.16 -25.62
N ILE A 543 57.87 -82.12 -25.80
CA ILE A 543 58.55 -81.07 -26.58
C ILE A 543 58.13 -81.15 -28.05
N THR A 544 58.04 -82.37 -28.61
CA THR A 544 57.65 -82.54 -30.01
C THR A 544 56.20 -82.14 -30.23
N LEU A 545 55.29 -82.52 -29.33
CA LEU A 545 53.89 -82.07 -29.36
C LEU A 545 53.79 -80.54 -29.25
N ARG A 546 54.52 -79.93 -28.31
CA ARG A 546 54.51 -78.47 -28.13
C ARG A 546 55.08 -77.73 -29.34
N ARG A 547 56.12 -78.25 -29.99
CA ARG A 547 56.64 -77.71 -31.26
C ARG A 547 55.58 -77.73 -32.35
N ILE A 548 54.77 -78.78 -32.44
CA ILE A 548 53.68 -78.89 -33.41
C ILE A 548 52.57 -77.88 -33.09
N ASP A 549 52.14 -77.78 -31.83
CA ASP A 549 51.11 -76.82 -31.40
C ASP A 549 51.56 -75.37 -31.62
N THR A 550 52.80 -75.03 -31.24
CA THR A 550 53.36 -73.69 -31.47
C THR A 550 53.52 -73.41 -32.96
N ALA A 551 53.92 -74.38 -33.78
CA ALA A 551 53.95 -74.21 -35.23
C ALA A 551 52.55 -73.96 -35.82
N LYS A 552 51.52 -74.66 -35.31
CA LYS A 552 50.11 -74.46 -35.69
C LYS A 552 49.62 -73.07 -35.28
N GLU A 553 49.95 -72.62 -34.07
CA GLU A 553 49.56 -71.29 -33.56
C GLU A 553 50.27 -70.16 -34.30
N ILE A 554 51.58 -70.30 -34.58
CA ILE A 554 52.33 -69.38 -35.45
C ILE A 554 51.73 -69.35 -36.85
N ALA A 555 51.40 -70.50 -37.44
CA ALA A 555 50.75 -70.57 -38.74
C ALA A 555 49.39 -69.86 -38.75
N ASP A 556 48.59 -70.01 -37.68
CA ASP A 556 47.29 -69.37 -37.54
C ASP A 556 47.42 -67.83 -37.40
N ILE A 557 48.38 -67.36 -36.57
CA ILE A 557 48.73 -65.93 -36.43
C ILE A 557 49.24 -65.37 -37.76
N LEU A 558 50.13 -66.07 -38.47
CA LEU A 558 50.65 -65.65 -39.78
C LEU A 558 49.55 -65.59 -40.84
N SER A 559 48.62 -66.57 -40.86
CA SER A 559 47.50 -66.56 -41.81
C SER A 559 46.53 -65.39 -41.59
N LYS A 560 46.35 -64.97 -40.33
CA LYS A 560 45.51 -63.83 -39.93
C LYS A 560 46.24 -62.48 -40.02
N SER A 561 47.57 -62.48 -40.04
CA SER A 561 48.37 -61.26 -40.14
C SER A 561 48.26 -60.64 -41.54
N GLN A 562 48.10 -59.32 -41.60
CA GLN A 562 47.98 -58.58 -42.88
C GLN A 562 49.34 -58.33 -43.57
N ASN A 563 50.47 -58.57 -42.90
CA ASN A 563 51.82 -58.39 -43.45
C ASN A 563 52.29 -59.66 -44.17
N ARG A 564 51.97 -59.78 -45.46
CA ARG A 564 52.47 -60.86 -46.34
C ARG A 564 53.81 -60.46 -46.98
N VAL A 565 54.90 -61.13 -46.61
CA VAL A 565 56.18 -61.06 -47.34
C VAL A 565 56.25 -62.24 -48.31
N LEU A 566 56.14 -61.97 -49.62
CA LEU A 566 56.32 -62.96 -50.68
C LEU A 566 57.81 -63.06 -51.02
N LEU A 567 58.43 -64.21 -50.71
CA LEU A 567 59.81 -64.51 -51.10
C LEU A 567 59.83 -65.19 -52.49
N ASN A 568 60.71 -64.73 -53.37
CA ASN A 568 60.89 -65.27 -54.73
C ASN A 568 61.59 -66.64 -54.69
N SER A 569 61.13 -67.58 -55.51
CA SER A 569 61.53 -69.01 -55.48
C SER A 569 63.02 -69.27 -55.70
N GLU A 570 63.76 -68.33 -56.29
CA GLU A 570 65.22 -68.46 -56.48
C GLU A 570 66.01 -68.32 -55.18
N SER A 571 65.46 -67.64 -54.16
CA SER A 571 66.13 -67.43 -52.87
C SER A 571 65.98 -68.60 -51.87
N LEU A 572 65.20 -69.62 -52.22
CA LEU A 572 64.86 -70.77 -51.37
C LEU A 572 65.61 -72.06 -51.73
N LEU A 573 66.64 -71.99 -52.57
CA LEU A 573 67.55 -73.11 -52.82
C LEU A 573 68.56 -73.25 -51.68
N ILE A 574 68.12 -73.83 -50.55
CA ILE A 574 69.01 -74.48 -49.60
C ILE A 574 68.87 -75.99 -49.83
N SER A 575 69.93 -76.58 -50.38
CA SER A 575 70.05 -77.99 -50.75
C SER A 575 69.88 -78.92 -49.53
N PRO A 576 69.11 -80.02 -49.62
CA PRO A 576 69.13 -81.05 -48.59
C PRO A 576 70.27 -82.02 -48.90
N GLY A 577 71.40 -81.92 -48.18
CA GLY A 577 72.47 -82.91 -48.36
C GLY A 577 73.82 -82.62 -47.70
N LYS A 578 73.88 -82.64 -46.36
CA LYS A 578 74.81 -83.39 -45.48
C LYS A 578 74.76 -82.87 -44.05
#